data_AF-A0A1P8M3B7-F1
#
_entry.id   AF-A0A1P8M3B7-F1
#
_cell.length_a   1.000
_cell.length_b   1.000
_cell.length_c   1.000
_cell.angle_alpha   90.00
_cell.angle_beta   90.00
_cell.angle_gamma   90.00
#
_symmetry.space_group_name_H-M   'P 1'
#
loop_
_entity.id
_entity.type
_entity.pdbx_description
1 polymer ?
#
loop_
_entity_poly.entity_id
_entity_poly.type
_entity_poly.pdbx_seq_one_letter_code
_entity_poly.pdbx_strand_id
1 'polypeptide(L)'
;MDIVEFLSARIAEDEAVARKLLEDRTTSESGKWYERRLLLECEAKRRLIGIVESARQTALATLVRDPFGDGTEWIPQALEWTTLSLNALAVPYSDHPDFNRDWLWSP
;
A
#
# COMPACT_ATOMS: atom_id res chain seq x y z
N MET A 1 2.20 12.91 -7.32
CA MET A 1 1.69 11.95 -6.33
C MET A 1 2.70 10.84 -6.19
N ASP A 2 3.15 10.55 -4.97
CA ASP A 2 3.98 9.37 -4.71
C ASP A 2 3.11 8.11 -4.54
N ILE A 3 3.72 6.92 -4.55
CA ILE A 3 2.97 5.65 -4.48
C ILE A 3 2.24 5.46 -3.13
N VAL A 4 2.78 5.98 -2.03
CA VAL A 4 2.14 5.88 -0.71
C VAL A 4 0.93 6.80 -0.64
N GLU A 5 1.06 8.03 -1.14
CA GLU A 5 -0.04 8.99 -1.27
C GLU A 5 -1.15 8.42 -2.15
N PHE A 6 -0.78 7.84 -3.30
CA PHE A 6 -1.71 7.17 -4.21
C PHE A 6 -2.47 6.03 -3.51
N LEU A 7 -1.75 5.09 -2.91
CA LEU A 7 -2.34 3.95 -2.20
C LEU A 7 -3.25 4.40 -1.07
N SER A 8 -2.82 5.40 -0.28
CA SER A 8 -3.61 5.93 0.83
C SER A 8 -4.93 6.53 0.33
N ALA A 9 -4.89 7.28 -0.78
CA ALA A 9 -6.08 7.84 -1.40
C ALA A 9 -7.01 6.75 -1.93
N ARG A 10 -6.48 5.76 -2.67
CA ARG A 10 -7.30 4.66 -3.23
C ARG A 10 -7.95 3.82 -2.12
N ILE A 11 -7.20 3.51 -1.06
CA ILE A 11 -7.75 2.78 0.09
C ILE A 11 -8.84 3.58 0.78
N ALA A 12 -8.67 4.89 0.96
CA ALA A 12 -9.70 5.73 1.56
C ALA A 12 -10.99 5.77 0.72
N GLU A 13 -10.88 5.78 -0.61
CA GLU A 13 -12.02 5.69 -1.52
C GLU A 13 -12.72 4.34 -1.44
N ASP A 14 -11.98 3.23 -1.47
CA ASP A 14 -12.53 1.88 -1.31
C ASP A 14 -13.31 1.77 0.01
N GLU A 15 -12.74 2.27 1.12
CA GLU A 15 -13.42 2.26 2.40
C GLU A 15 -14.69 3.13 2.41
N ALA A 16 -14.67 4.28 1.74
CA ALA A 16 -15.83 5.16 1.66
C ALA A 16 -16.98 4.51 0.87
N VAL A 17 -16.66 3.86 -0.26
CA VAL A 17 -17.63 3.10 -1.05
C VAL A 17 -18.21 1.94 -0.24
N ALA A 18 -17.36 1.15 0.41
CA ALA A 18 -17.80 0.02 1.23
C ALA A 18 -18.72 0.45 2.38
N ARG A 19 -18.39 1.54 3.08
CA ARG A 19 -19.25 2.10 4.15
C ARG A 19 -20.61 2.53 3.60
N LYS A 20 -20.63 3.22 2.47
CA LYS A 20 -21.88 3.64 1.81
C LYS A 20 -22.77 2.45 1.44
N LEU A 21 -22.17 1.37 0.90
CA LEU A 21 -22.90 0.16 0.52
C LEU A 21 -23.43 -0.63 1.74
N LEU A 22 -22.74 -0.56 2.88
CA LEU A 22 -23.21 -1.17 4.13
C LEU A 22 -24.40 -0.45 4.75
N GLU A 23 -24.51 0.86 4.53
CA GLU A 23 -25.65 1.68 4.96
C GLU A 23 -26.87 1.51 4.05
N ASP A 24 -26.65 1.10 2.79
CA ASP A 24 -27.72 0.82 1.85
C ASP A 24 -28.54 -0.42 2.25
N ARG A 25 -29.85 -0.21 2.45
CA ARG A 25 -30.81 -1.25 2.86
C ARG A 25 -31.10 -2.25 1.75
N THR A 26 -30.79 -1.92 0.51
CA THR A 26 -31.01 -2.78 -0.66
C THR A 26 -29.88 -3.78 -0.87
N THR A 27 -28.72 -3.55 -0.24
CA THR A 27 -27.58 -4.47 -0.27
C THR A 27 -27.96 -5.80 0.37
N SER A 28 -27.77 -6.89 -0.36
CA SER A 28 -27.99 -8.25 0.15
C SER A 28 -27.05 -8.57 1.32
N GLU A 29 -27.38 -9.57 2.12
CA GLU A 29 -26.48 -10.02 3.21
C GLU A 29 -25.13 -10.51 2.68
N SER A 30 -25.11 -11.16 1.51
CA SER A 30 -23.86 -11.53 0.84
C SER A 30 -23.05 -10.29 0.42
N GLY A 31 -23.70 -9.26 -0.12
CA GLY A 31 -23.05 -7.98 -0.43
C GLY A 31 -22.43 -7.35 0.81
N LYS A 32 -23.20 -7.24 1.91
CA LYS A 32 -22.69 -6.72 3.19
C LYS A 32 -21.50 -7.51 3.73
N TRP A 33 -21.45 -8.83 3.50
CA TRP A 33 -20.29 -9.63 3.88
C TRP A 33 -19.03 -9.25 3.10
N TYR A 34 -19.14 -9.06 1.78
CA TYR A 34 -18.02 -8.60 0.95
C TYR A 34 -17.54 -7.21 1.36
N GLU A 35 -18.45 -6.27 1.60
CA GLU A 35 -18.07 -4.90 2.00
C GLU A 35 -17.38 -4.86 3.37
N ARG A 36 -17.85 -5.65 4.35
CA ARG A 36 -17.16 -5.78 5.65
C ARG A 36 -15.76 -6.37 5.49
N ARG A 37 -15.62 -7.37 4.60
CA ARG A 37 -14.32 -7.96 4.30
C ARG A 37 -13.39 -6.95 3.64
N LEU A 38 -13.88 -6.17 2.68
CA LEU A 38 -13.12 -5.12 2.02
C LEU A 38 -12.59 -4.08 3.01
N LEU A 39 -13.39 -3.69 4.01
CA LEU A 39 -12.92 -2.79 5.08
C LEU A 39 -11.76 -3.39 5.90
N LEU A 40 -11.81 -4.69 6.20
CA LEU A 40 -10.71 -5.38 6.89
C LEU A 40 -9.46 -5.49 6.00
N GLU A 41 -9.64 -5.71 4.70
CA GLU A 41 -8.54 -5.72 3.73
C GLU A 41 -7.90 -4.34 3.59
N CYS A 42 -8.70 -3.26 3.58
CA CYS A 42 -8.22 -1.88 3.59
C CYS A 42 -7.41 -1.58 4.85
N GLU A 43 -7.88 -2.00 6.02
CA GLU A 43 -7.12 -1.87 7.27
C GLU A 43 -5.80 -2.64 7.21
N ALA A 44 -5.81 -3.87 6.69
CA ALA A 44 -4.59 -4.66 6.53
C ALA A 44 -3.58 -3.99 5.59
N LYS A 45 -4.04 -3.44 4.46
CA LYS A 45 -3.20 -2.67 3.51
C LYS A 45 -2.60 -1.43 4.19
N ARG A 46 -3.37 -0.66 4.96
CA ARG A 46 -2.85 0.51 5.71
C ARG A 46 -1.76 0.11 6.71
N ARG A 47 -1.96 -0.98 7.45
CA ARG A 47 -0.95 -1.50 8.38
C ARG A 47 0.33 -1.92 7.64
N LEU A 48 0.18 -2.62 6.50
CA LEU A 48 1.32 -3.04 5.70
C LEU A 48 2.12 -1.85 5.14
N ILE A 49 1.43 -0.82 4.64
CA ILE A 49 2.08 0.43 4.19
C ILE A 49 2.89 1.03 5.34
N GLY A 50 2.32 1.15 6.54
CA GLY A 50 3.04 1.69 7.70
C GLY A 50 4.28 0.87 8.09
N ILE A 51 4.21 -0.46 8.00
CA ILE A 51 5.37 -1.36 8.22
C ILE A 51 6.45 -1.09 7.17
N VAL A 52 6.07 -1.03 5.90
CA VAL A 52 6.98 -0.82 4.76
C VAL A 52 7.66 0.55 4.84
N GLU A 53 6.90 1.60 5.17
CA GLU A 53 7.45 2.94 5.36
C GLU A 53 8.42 2.98 6.54
N SER A 54 8.09 2.35 7.67
CA SER A 54 8.96 2.28 8.83
C SER A 54 10.27 1.55 8.52
N ALA A 55 10.20 0.45 7.77
CA ALA A 55 11.37 -0.29 7.31
C ALA A 55 12.25 0.56 6.37
N ARG A 56 11.64 1.23 5.39
CA ARG A 56 12.33 2.14 4.46
C ARG A 56 12.99 3.30 5.19
N GLN A 57 12.30 3.94 6.13
CA GLN A 57 12.84 5.04 6.94
C GLN A 57 14.03 4.58 7.79
N THR A 58 13.95 3.39 8.39
CA THR A 58 15.05 2.81 9.18
C THR A 58 16.29 2.55 8.32
N ALA A 59 16.08 2.02 7.11
CA ALA A 59 17.15 1.75 6.16
C ALA A 59 17.82 3.06 5.68
N LEU A 60 17.03 4.08 5.33
CA LEU A 60 17.54 5.39 4.93
C LEU A 60 18.25 6.12 6.07
N ALA A 61 17.71 6.08 7.29
CA ALA A 61 18.35 6.69 8.45
C ALA A 61 19.72 6.05 8.75
N THR A 62 19.85 4.74 8.56
CA THR A 62 21.13 4.04 8.71
C THR A 62 22.14 4.51 7.67
N LEU A 63 21.76 4.58 6.39
CA LEU A 63 22.62 5.09 5.32
C LEU A 63 23.10 6.51 5.56
N VAL A 64 22.22 7.40 6.05
CA VAL A 64 22.58 8.80 6.32
C VAL A 64 23.58 8.91 7.46
N ARG A 65 23.47 8.05 8.48
CA ARG A 65 24.34 8.09 9.67
C ARG A 65 25.73 7.55 9.38
N ASP A 66 25.82 6.44 8.65
CA ASP A 66 27.10 5.81 8.30
C ASP A 66 27.01 5.06 6.96
N PRO A 67 27.24 5.75 5.82
CA PRO A 67 27.08 5.15 4.50
C PRO A 67 28.05 4.00 4.19
N PHE A 68 29.18 3.94 4.90
CA PHE A 68 30.24 2.95 4.69
C PHE A 68 30.46 2.07 5.94
N GLY A 69 29.50 2.10 6.86
CA GLY A 69 29.54 1.32 8.08
C GLY A 69 29.41 -0.18 7.82
N ASP A 70 30.05 -0.96 8.68
CA ASP A 70 29.88 -2.41 8.70
C ASP A 70 28.40 -2.76 8.94
N GLY A 71 27.87 -3.74 8.19
CA GLY A 71 26.46 -4.13 8.25
C GLY A 71 25.47 -3.22 7.49
N THR A 72 25.92 -2.41 6.53
CA THR A 72 25.03 -1.66 5.59
C THR A 72 24.64 -2.45 4.34
N GLU A 73 25.20 -3.65 4.15
CA GLU A 73 25.06 -4.48 2.95
C GLU A 73 23.62 -4.90 2.61
N TRP A 74 22.73 -4.96 3.61
CA TRP A 74 21.32 -5.34 3.44
C TRP A 74 20.41 -4.20 2.96
N ILE A 75 20.88 -2.95 3.04
CA ILE A 75 20.04 -1.78 2.84
C ILE A 75 19.50 -1.67 1.41
N PRO A 76 20.32 -1.83 0.34
CA PRO A 76 19.82 -1.76 -1.03
C PRO A 76 18.66 -2.74 -1.29
N GLN A 77 18.80 -3.99 -0.82
CA GLN A 77 17.77 -5.03 -0.98
C GLN A 77 16.51 -4.71 -0.17
N ALA A 78 16.66 -4.17 1.04
CA ALA A 78 15.50 -3.73 1.82
C ALA A 78 14.75 -2.57 1.14
N LEU A 79 15.46 -1.60 0.55
CA LEU A 79 14.84 -0.52 -0.21
C LEU A 79 14.15 -1.04 -1.48
N GLU A 80 14.73 -2.02 -2.16
CA GLU A 80 14.12 -2.69 -3.30
C GLU A 80 12.83 -3.42 -2.89
N TRP A 81 12.87 -4.29 -1.88
CA TRP A 81 11.70 -5.04 -1.43
C TRP A 81 10.56 -4.16 -0.91
N THR A 82 10.90 -3.08 -0.20
CA THR A 82 9.88 -2.10 0.22
C THR A 82 9.22 -1.42 -0.98
N THR A 83 9.99 -1.11 -2.03
CA THR A 83 9.46 -0.57 -3.30
C THR A 83 8.56 -1.57 -4.02
N LEU A 84 9.03 -2.81 -4.20
CA LEU A 84 8.25 -3.88 -4.85
C LEU A 84 6.96 -4.20 -4.09
N SER A 85 7.00 -4.14 -2.76
CA SER A 85 5.81 -4.34 -1.92
C SER A 85 4.74 -3.26 -2.18
N LEU A 86 5.14 -1.99 -2.29
CA LEU A 86 4.22 -0.89 -2.61
C LEU A 86 3.69 -1.01 -4.04
N ASN A 87 4.55 -1.35 -5.00
CA ASN A 87 4.16 -1.58 -6.39
C ASN A 87 3.10 -2.70 -6.51
N ALA A 88 3.30 -3.81 -5.80
CA ALA A 88 2.35 -4.92 -5.77
C ALA A 88 0.98 -4.51 -5.19
N LEU A 89 0.96 -3.65 -4.16
CA LEU A 89 -0.28 -3.11 -3.60
C LEU A 89 -1.02 -2.18 -4.56
N ALA A 90 -0.32 -1.57 -5.52
CA ALA A 90 -0.91 -0.64 -6.47
C ALA A 90 -1.60 -1.35 -7.65
N VAL A 91 -1.27 -2.61 -7.94
CA VAL A 91 -1.80 -3.40 -9.07
C VAL A 91 -3.33 -3.36 -9.23
N PRO A 92 -4.14 -3.47 -8.16
CA PRO A 92 -5.61 -3.41 -8.28
C PRO A 92 -6.14 -2.09 -8.86
N TYR A 93 -5.33 -1.04 -8.84
CA TYR A 93 -5.70 0.31 -9.28
C TYR A 93 -5.03 0.69 -10.60
N SER A 94 -4.57 -0.29 -11.39
CA SER A 94 -3.81 -0.08 -12.63
C SER A 94 -4.62 0.57 -13.78
N ASP A 95 -5.94 0.57 -13.68
CA ASP A 95 -6.86 1.26 -14.58
C ASP A 95 -7.14 2.71 -14.16
N HIS A 96 -6.66 3.13 -12.99
CA HIS A 96 -6.87 4.48 -12.48
C HIS A 96 -6.06 5.52 -13.28
N PRO A 97 -6.62 6.70 -13.64
CA PRO A 97 -5.91 7.71 -14.44
C PRO A 97 -4.63 8.25 -13.78
N ASP A 98 -4.60 8.31 -12.44
CA ASP A 98 -3.42 8.76 -11.68
C ASP A 98 -2.40 7.65 -11.41
N PHE A 99 -2.65 6.42 -11.88
CA PHE A 99 -1.74 5.30 -11.71
C PHE A 99 -0.48 5.52 -12.57
N ASN A 100 0.71 5.45 -11.95
CA ASN A 100 1.96 5.47 -12.70
C ASN A 100 2.29 4.08 -13.23
N ARG A 101 2.39 3.96 -14.56
CA ARG A 101 2.69 2.69 -15.25
C ARG A 101 4.05 2.09 -14.86
N ASP A 102 5.00 2.90 -14.40
CA ASP A 102 6.30 2.42 -13.93
C ASP A 102 6.18 1.55 -12.66
N TRP A 103 5.05 1.60 -11.96
CA TRP A 103 4.75 0.72 -10.82
C TRP A 103 4.35 -0.70 -11.24
N LEU A 104 3.95 -0.91 -12.50
CA LEU A 104 3.77 -2.25 -13.05
C LEU A 104 5.15 -2.83 -13.35
N TRP A 105 5.80 -3.31 -12.30
CA TRP A 105 7.01 -4.08 -12.46
C TRP A 105 6.70 -5.34 -13.27
N SER A 106 7.50 -5.60 -14.30
CA SER A 106 7.55 -6.88 -14.99
C SER A 106 8.81 -7.61 -14.53
N PRO A 107 8.71 -8.79 -13.92
CA PRO A 107 9.87 -9.62 -13.60
C PRO A 107 10.64 -10.06 -14.85
#